data_AF-A0A6I4YXA0-F1
#
_entry.id   AF-A0A6I4YXA0-F1
#
_cell.length_a   1.000
_cell.length_b   1.000
_cell.length_c   1.000
_cell.angle_alpha   90.00
_cell.angle_beta   90.00
_cell.angle_gamma   90.00
#
_symmetry.space_group_name_H-M   'P 1'
#
loop_
_entity.id
_entity.type
_entity.pdbx_description
1 polymer ?
#
loop_
_entity_poly.entity_id
_entity_poly.type
_entity_poly.pdbx_seq_one_letter_code
_entity_poly.pdbx_strand_id
1 'polypeptide(L)'
;MTAPDHPLVAGIEPFEASDEIYLCDYSEGLTPLLETRFTGKFEAGYVENDWPDDDPRLIAYVRDLGEGAVFYLTLGHSCGKWDMQPLVEEAPIMRGSWELPVFYELVRRGLAWAKEPAKASA
;
A
#
# COMPACT_ATOMS: atom_id res chain seq x y z
N MET A 1 -1.88 11.80 -5.21
CA MET A 1 -0.48 11.85 -4.72
C MET A 1 -0.35 13.01 -3.77
N THR A 2 0.47 12.88 -2.74
CA THR A 2 0.60 13.87 -1.65
C THR A 2 2.00 14.45 -1.53
N ALA A 3 3.03 13.72 -1.96
CA ALA A 3 4.43 14.17 -1.98
C ALA A 3 5.07 13.80 -3.34
N PRO A 4 4.70 14.51 -4.44
CA PRO A 4 5.04 14.10 -5.80
C PRO A 4 6.55 14.14 -6.10
N ASP A 5 7.33 14.91 -5.34
CA ASP A 5 8.78 15.00 -5.51
C ASP A 5 9.54 13.91 -4.72
N HIS A 6 8.85 13.12 -3.89
CA HIS A 6 9.50 12.07 -3.11
C HIS A 6 10.04 10.96 -4.04
N PRO A 7 11.31 10.52 -3.90
CA PRO A 7 11.95 9.63 -4.87
C PRO A 7 11.18 8.32 -5.12
N LEU A 8 10.52 7.79 -4.08
CA LEU A 8 9.68 6.58 -4.18
C LEU A 8 8.51 6.73 -5.17
N VAL A 9 8.02 7.94 -5.42
CA VAL A 9 6.85 8.17 -6.30
C VAL A 9 7.07 9.23 -7.38
N ALA A 10 8.25 9.85 -7.45
CA ALA A 10 8.53 10.93 -8.39
C ALA A 10 8.25 10.56 -9.86
N GLY A 11 7.46 11.38 -10.53
CA GLY A 11 7.08 11.20 -11.94
C GLY A 11 6.11 10.04 -12.21
N ILE A 12 5.51 9.44 -11.17
CA ILE A 12 4.39 8.52 -11.34
C ILE A 12 3.11 9.36 -11.49
N GLU A 13 2.36 9.18 -12.58
CA GLU A 13 1.05 9.84 -12.73
C GLU A 13 -0.03 9.08 -11.95
N PRO A 14 -1.19 9.70 -11.66
CA PRO A 14 -2.35 8.99 -11.14
C PRO A 14 -2.70 7.76 -11.99
N PHE A 15 -3.03 6.66 -11.33
CA PHE A 15 -3.34 5.38 -11.97
C PHE A 15 -4.51 4.68 -11.27
N GLU A 16 -5.15 3.78 -11.98
CA GLU A 16 -6.19 2.88 -11.44
C GLU A 16 -5.59 1.51 -11.15
N ALA A 17 -6.05 0.89 -10.06
CA ALA A 17 -5.66 -0.45 -9.67
C ALA A 17 -6.87 -1.24 -9.18
N SER A 18 -6.94 -2.52 -9.58
CA SER A 18 -7.84 -3.49 -8.97
C SER A 18 -7.02 -4.28 -7.95
N ASP A 19 -7.24 -4.03 -6.66
CA ASP A 19 -6.52 -4.66 -5.56
C ASP A 19 -7.40 -4.67 -4.30
N GLU A 20 -6.97 -5.36 -3.25
CA GLU A 20 -7.60 -5.28 -1.94
C GLU A 20 -7.24 -3.94 -1.27
N ILE A 21 -8.25 -3.14 -0.93
CA ILE A 21 -8.03 -1.87 -0.21
C ILE A 21 -7.87 -2.15 1.29
N TYR A 22 -6.81 -1.61 1.88
CA TYR A 22 -6.54 -1.73 3.32
C TYR A 22 -7.04 -0.45 3.99
N LEU A 23 -8.12 -0.58 4.76
CA LEU A 23 -8.68 0.51 5.56
C LEU A 23 -8.06 0.43 6.96
N CYS A 24 -7.40 1.51 7.38
CA CYS A 24 -6.59 1.50 8.61
C CYS A 24 -6.74 2.80 9.38
N ASP A 25 -6.59 2.71 10.70
CA ASP A 25 -6.26 3.86 11.53
C ASP A 25 -4.77 4.15 11.46
N TYR A 26 -4.42 5.44 11.37
CA TYR A 26 -3.05 5.88 11.19
C TYR A 26 -2.48 6.48 12.46
N SER A 27 -1.24 6.10 12.80
CA SER A 27 -0.46 6.80 13.82
C SER A 27 0.02 8.15 13.29
N GLU A 28 0.37 9.07 14.20
CA GLU A 28 1.04 10.31 13.82
C GLU A 28 2.44 10.07 13.22
N GLY A 29 2.95 11.05 12.49
CA GLY A 29 4.31 11.03 11.92
C GLY A 29 4.47 10.24 10.62
N LEU A 30 3.37 9.88 9.96
CA LEU A 30 3.42 9.33 8.61
C LEU A 30 3.61 10.44 7.58
N THR A 31 4.39 10.14 6.54
CA THR A 31 4.47 10.94 5.32
C THR A 31 3.72 10.18 4.22
N PRO A 32 2.46 10.56 3.92
CA PRO A 32 1.70 9.99 2.81
C PRO A 32 2.42 10.22 1.48
N LEU A 33 2.45 9.21 0.61
CA LEU A 33 2.96 9.31 -0.76
C LEU A 33 1.85 9.07 -1.79
N LEU A 34 1.09 7.98 -1.61
CA LEU A 34 -0.07 7.60 -2.41
C LEU A 34 -1.28 7.42 -1.52
N GLU A 35 -2.44 7.82 -2.01
CA GLU A 35 -3.72 7.71 -1.34
C GLU A 35 -4.83 7.41 -2.35
N THR A 36 -5.92 6.83 -1.85
CA THR A 36 -7.19 6.68 -2.56
C THR A 36 -8.34 7.16 -1.66
N ARG A 37 -9.58 7.05 -2.14
CA ARG A 37 -10.80 7.41 -1.41
C ARG A 37 -11.72 6.22 -1.27
N PHE A 38 -12.33 6.09 -0.10
CA PHE A 38 -13.37 5.09 0.17
C PHE A 38 -14.28 5.60 1.28
N THR A 39 -15.58 5.57 1.03
CA THR A 39 -16.62 5.78 2.04
C THR A 39 -17.67 4.68 1.94
N GLY A 40 -18.27 4.34 3.07
CA GLY A 40 -19.38 3.39 3.15
C GLY A 40 -19.08 2.19 4.05
N LYS A 41 -19.89 1.15 3.89
CA LYS A 41 -19.83 -0.06 4.71
C LYS A 41 -19.10 -1.18 3.99
N PHE A 42 -18.25 -1.89 4.74
CA PHE A 42 -17.50 -3.03 4.24
C PHE A 42 -18.02 -4.34 4.84
N GLU A 43 -18.78 -5.10 4.07
CA GLU A 43 -19.39 -6.34 4.54
C GLU A 43 -18.43 -7.54 4.39
N ALA A 44 -17.43 -7.63 5.28
CA ALA A 44 -16.46 -8.74 5.28
C ALA A 44 -16.24 -9.38 6.66
N GLY A 45 -17.19 -9.23 7.57
CA GLY A 45 -17.14 -9.90 8.88
C GLY A 45 -16.26 -9.21 9.94
N TYR A 46 -15.80 -7.99 9.69
CA TYR A 46 -15.13 -7.16 10.69
C TYR A 46 -16.15 -6.54 11.66
N VAL A 47 -15.74 -6.36 12.93
CA VAL A 47 -16.55 -5.69 13.96
C VAL A 47 -16.71 -4.21 13.62
N GLU A 48 -15.65 -3.58 13.16
CA GLU A 48 -15.65 -2.21 12.63
C GLU A 48 -15.72 -2.28 11.11
N ASN A 49 -16.84 -1.82 10.56
CA ASN A 49 -17.14 -1.96 9.15
C ASN A 49 -17.83 -0.75 8.53
N ASP A 50 -17.94 0.36 9.27
CA ASP A 50 -18.57 1.59 8.80
C ASP A 50 -17.51 2.69 8.69
N TRP A 51 -17.30 3.20 7.48
CA TRP A 51 -16.31 4.24 7.17
C TRP A 51 -17.04 5.44 6.55
N PRO A 52 -17.74 6.25 7.36
CA PRO A 52 -18.60 7.32 6.86
C PRO A 52 -17.83 8.52 6.31
N ASP A 53 -16.60 8.74 6.79
CA ASP A 53 -15.80 9.92 6.48
C ASP A 53 -14.96 9.72 5.22
N ASP A 54 -14.86 10.74 4.37
CA ASP A 54 -14.07 10.72 3.11
C ASP A 54 -12.56 11.01 3.32
N ASP A 55 -12.05 10.63 4.48
CA ASP A 55 -10.63 10.77 4.80
C ASP A 55 -9.76 9.96 3.81
N PRO A 56 -8.51 10.42 3.55
CA PRO A 56 -7.62 9.69 2.67
C PRO A 56 -7.36 8.26 3.16
N ARG A 57 -7.38 7.29 2.23
CA ARG A 57 -6.92 5.92 2.49
C ARG A 57 -5.52 5.79 1.93
N LEU A 58 -4.53 5.69 2.82
CA LEU A 58 -3.13 5.64 2.43
C LEU A 58 -2.81 4.32 1.74
N ILE A 59 -2.26 4.42 0.54
CA ILE A 59 -1.81 3.29 -0.27
C ILE A 59 -0.29 3.11 -0.15
N ALA A 60 0.44 4.21 -0.03
CA ALA A 60 1.86 4.18 0.20
C ALA A 60 2.29 5.34 1.09
N TYR A 61 3.10 5.08 2.10
CA TYR A 61 3.55 6.09 3.05
C TYR A 61 4.89 5.71 3.69
N VAL A 62 5.60 6.71 4.18
CA VAL A 62 6.87 6.53 4.91
C VAL A 62 6.67 6.89 6.38
N ARG A 63 7.34 6.17 7.27
CA ARG A 63 7.47 6.52 8.68
C ARG A 63 8.94 6.53 9.06
N ASP A 64 9.46 7.68 9.47
CA ASP A 64 10.80 7.76 10.05
C ASP A 64 10.82 7.06 11.43
N LEU A 65 11.87 6.28 11.70
CA LEU A 65 12.07 5.51 12.92
C LEU A 65 13.54 5.53 13.33
N GLY A 66 13.90 6.42 14.25
CA GLY A 66 15.29 6.62 14.67
C GLY A 66 16.15 7.09 13.50
N GLU A 67 17.24 6.37 13.23
CA GLU A 67 18.16 6.66 12.11
C GLU A 67 17.66 6.09 10.76
N GLY A 68 16.58 5.31 10.79
CA GLY A 68 15.99 4.66 9.64
C GLY A 68 14.59 5.15 9.32
N ALA A 69 13.97 4.50 8.33
CA ALA A 69 12.59 4.73 7.98
C ALA A 69 11.98 3.44 7.42
N VAL A 70 10.65 3.35 7.50
CA VAL A 70 9.87 2.26 6.92
C VAL A 70 9.04 2.83 5.78
N PHE A 71 9.17 2.24 4.60
CA PHE A 71 8.24 2.45 3.49
C PHE A 71 7.18 1.35 3.52
N TYR A 72 5.92 1.76 3.62
CA TYR A 72 4.78 0.85 3.56
C TYR A 72 4.05 1.05 2.22
N LEU A 73 3.78 -0.05 1.52
CA LEU A 73 3.02 -0.10 0.26
C LEU A 73 1.95 -1.18 0.42
N THR A 74 0.67 -0.78 0.43
CA THR A 74 -0.46 -1.70 0.69
C THR A 74 -0.87 -2.51 -0.53
N LEU A 75 -0.50 -2.08 -1.74
CA LEU A 75 -0.81 -2.79 -2.97
C LEU A 75 -0.04 -4.11 -3.05
N GLY A 76 -0.58 -5.05 -3.83
CA GLY A 76 0.08 -6.31 -4.14
C GLY A 76 -0.64 -7.53 -3.60
N HIS A 77 -1.95 -7.45 -3.30
CA HIS A 77 -2.73 -8.64 -3.00
C HIS A 77 -2.59 -9.62 -4.16
N SER A 78 -2.20 -10.85 -3.83
CA SER A 78 -2.17 -11.94 -4.79
C SER A 78 -2.51 -13.24 -4.08
N CYS A 79 -3.25 -14.09 -4.80
CA CYS A 79 -3.64 -15.39 -4.33
C CYS A 79 -3.44 -16.38 -5.48
N GLY A 80 -2.56 -17.34 -5.26
CA GLY A 80 -2.38 -18.49 -6.12
C GLY A 80 -3.45 -19.55 -5.87
N LYS A 81 -3.60 -20.45 -6.85
CA LYS A 81 -4.59 -21.53 -6.82
C LYS A 81 -4.57 -22.36 -5.54
N TRP A 82 -3.40 -22.50 -4.90
CA TRP A 82 -3.18 -23.40 -3.77
C TRP A 82 -2.91 -22.67 -2.45
N ASP A 83 -2.93 -21.33 -2.44
CA ASP A 83 -2.43 -20.53 -1.30
C ASP A 83 -3.34 -20.60 -0.07
N MET A 84 -4.60 -21.00 -0.25
CA MET A 84 -5.61 -21.10 0.81
C MET A 84 -5.76 -22.51 1.38
N GLN A 85 -4.88 -23.46 1.04
CA GLN A 85 -4.94 -24.80 1.61
C GLN A 85 -4.53 -24.81 3.10
N PRO A 86 -5.19 -25.60 3.95
CA PRO A 86 -6.26 -26.57 3.65
C PRO A 86 -7.69 -25.99 3.77
N LEU A 87 -7.85 -24.67 3.91
CA LEU A 87 -9.16 -24.02 4.07
C LEU A 87 -10.00 -24.12 2.79
N VAL A 88 -9.34 -23.97 1.63
CA VAL A 88 -9.94 -24.09 0.30
C VAL A 88 -9.01 -24.92 -0.57
N GLU A 89 -9.53 -25.98 -1.20
CA GLU A 89 -8.72 -26.88 -2.05
C GLU A 89 -8.15 -26.15 -3.27
N GLU A 90 -8.98 -25.34 -3.96
CA GLU A 90 -8.58 -24.50 -5.09
C GLU A 90 -9.16 -23.08 -4.91
N ALA A 91 -8.29 -22.09 -4.68
CA ALA A 91 -8.66 -20.69 -4.58
C ALA A 91 -8.72 -20.00 -5.95
N PRO A 92 -9.53 -18.94 -6.12
CA PRO A 92 -9.46 -18.07 -7.28
C PRO A 92 -8.06 -17.47 -7.43
N ILE A 93 -7.53 -17.47 -8.66
CA ILE A 93 -6.24 -16.83 -8.92
C ILE A 93 -6.46 -15.32 -8.99
N MET A 94 -5.80 -14.59 -8.11
CA MET A 94 -5.82 -13.13 -8.06
C MET A 94 -4.42 -12.58 -8.25
N ARG A 95 -4.27 -11.65 -9.20
CA ARG A 95 -3.01 -10.96 -9.48
C ARG A 95 -3.00 -9.52 -8.97
N GLY A 96 -4.16 -8.89 -8.78
CA GLY A 96 -4.24 -7.55 -8.22
C GLY A 96 -3.35 -6.53 -8.96
N SER A 97 -2.65 -5.68 -8.21
CA SER A 97 -1.70 -4.71 -8.78
C SER A 97 -0.51 -5.33 -9.52
N TRP A 98 -0.27 -6.64 -9.40
CA TRP A 98 0.81 -7.31 -10.14
C TRP A 98 0.62 -7.34 -11.66
N GLU A 99 -0.53 -6.93 -12.17
CA GLU A 99 -0.75 -6.72 -13.61
C GLU A 99 -0.29 -5.34 -14.09
N LEU A 100 0.02 -4.42 -13.17
CA LEU A 100 0.32 -3.03 -13.48
C LEU A 100 1.84 -2.76 -13.56
N PRO A 101 2.37 -2.23 -14.67
CA PRO A 101 3.78 -1.83 -14.77
C PRO A 101 4.20 -0.84 -13.68
N VAL A 102 3.32 0.09 -13.29
CA VAL A 102 3.56 1.07 -12.22
C VAL A 102 3.78 0.40 -10.86
N PHE A 103 3.11 -0.71 -10.58
CA PHE A 103 3.31 -1.43 -9.32
C PHE A 103 4.71 -2.05 -9.25
N TYR A 104 5.20 -2.65 -10.35
CA TYR A 104 6.59 -3.12 -10.40
C TYR A 104 7.60 -1.99 -10.20
N GLU A 105 7.33 -0.81 -10.75
CA GLU A 105 8.17 0.37 -10.54
C GLU A 105 8.20 0.80 -9.06
N LEU A 106 7.04 0.87 -8.41
CA LEU A 106 6.93 1.17 -6.97
C LEU A 106 7.73 0.17 -6.12
N VAL A 107 7.60 -1.13 -6.40
CA VAL A 107 8.35 -2.19 -5.70
C VAL A 107 9.86 -2.05 -5.94
N ARG A 108 10.30 -1.83 -7.19
CA ARG A 108 11.73 -1.65 -7.51
C ARG A 108 12.31 -0.43 -6.80
N ARG A 109 11.59 0.69 -6.77
CA ARG A 109 11.99 1.90 -6.06
C ARG A 109 12.06 1.67 -4.56
N GLY A 110 11.07 1.00 -3.98
CA GLY A 110 11.08 0.61 -2.57
C GLY A 110 12.31 -0.24 -2.22
N LEU A 111 12.63 -1.24 -3.04
CA LEU A 111 13.82 -2.07 -2.88
C LEU A 111 15.14 -1.32 -3.09
N ALA A 112 15.18 -0.34 -4.00
CA ALA A 112 16.36 0.50 -4.21
C ALA A 112 16.58 1.43 -3.01
N TRP A 113 15.53 2.12 -2.58
CA TRP A 113 15.52 3.02 -1.44
C TRP A 113 15.91 2.29 -0.14
N ALA A 114 15.38 1.08 0.10
CA ALA A 114 15.71 0.29 1.29
C ALA A 114 17.18 -0.18 1.35
N LYS A 115 17.92 -0.13 0.24
CA LYS A 115 19.35 -0.44 0.18
C LYS A 115 20.24 0.78 0.40
N GLU A 116 19.68 1.99 0.33
CA GLU A 116 20.45 3.21 0.58
C GLU A 116 20.95 3.22 2.03
N PRO A 117 22.14 3.79 2.29
CA PRO A 117 22.62 3.93 3.65
C PRO A 117 21.62 4.73 4.48
N ALA A 118 21.46 4.33 5.75
CA ALA A 118 20.62 5.04 6.70
C ALA A 118 20.99 6.52 6.75
N LYS A 119 19.98 7.40 6.90
CA LYS A 119 20.20 8.83 6.99
C LYS A 119 21.14 9.07 8.18
N ALA A 120 22.24 9.80 7.97
CA ALA A 120 23.10 10.18 9.07
C ALA A 120 22.30 11.03 10.06
N SER A 121 22.36 10.67 11.34
CA SER A 121 21.78 11.45 12.43
C SER A 121 22.37 12.88 12.42
N ALA A 122 21.49 13.88 12.41
CA ALA A 122 21.86 15.30 12.48
C ALA A 122 22.31 15.71 13.88
#